data_AF-A0A2W6EM27-F1
#
_entry.id   AF-A0A2W6EM27-F1
#
_cell.length_a   1.000
_cell.length_b   1.000
_cell.length_c   1.000
_cell.angle_alpha   90.00
_cell.angle_beta   90.00
_cell.angle_gamma   90.00
#
_symmetry.space_group_name_H-M   'P 1'
#
loop_
_entity.id
_entity.type
_entity.pdbx_description
1 polymer ?
#
loop_
_entity_poly.entity_id
_entity_poly.type
_entity_poly.pdbx_seq_one_letter_code
_entity_poly.pdbx_strand_id
1 'polypeptide(L)' 'MRTTVTLDEDVTAAVEQLRRSEHIGVSEAINRMVRRGLSAGAGVRQPFVQQSYPIGLRIDLSCIGNALEELEGPEYK' A
#
# COMPACT_ATOMS: atom_id res chain seq x y z
N MET A 1 9.64 6.63 -20.02
CA MET A 1 10.84 7.37 -19.59
C MET A 1 12.07 6.52 -19.89
N ARG A 2 13.20 7.11 -20.31
CA ARG A 2 14.47 6.39 -20.52
C ARG A 2 15.37 6.62 -19.33
N THR A 3 15.85 5.53 -18.73
CA THR A 3 16.69 5.56 -17.53
C THR A 3 17.85 4.62 -17.74
N THR A 4 19.05 5.03 -17.35
CA THR A 4 20.23 4.16 -17.31
C THR A 4 20.35 3.63 -15.89
N VAL A 5 20.44 2.31 -15.75
CA VAL A 5 20.61 1.62 -14.47
C VAL A 5 21.75 0.62 -14.61
N THR A 6 22.48 0.40 -13.52
CA THR A 6 23.48 -0.69 -13.44
C THR A 6 22.77 -1.94 -12.92
N LEU A 7 23.01 -3.08 -13.55
CA LEU A 7 22.47 -4.37 -13.14
C LEU A 7 23.62 -5.26 -12.66
N ASP A 8 23.41 -5.93 -11.53
CA ASP A 8 24.33 -6.95 -11.04
C ASP A 8 24.27 -8.20 -11.94
N GLU A 9 25.27 -9.08 -11.81
CA GLU A 9 25.43 -10.27 -12.67
C GLU A 9 24.23 -11.24 -12.55
N ASP A 10 23.72 -11.42 -11.33
CA ASP A 10 22.57 -12.27 -11.03
C ASP A 10 21.27 -11.71 -11.66
N VAL A 11 21.07 -10.39 -11.60
CA VAL A 11 19.94 -9.71 -12.22
C VAL A 11 20.02 -9.84 -13.75
N THR A 12 21.22 -9.68 -14.32
CA THR A 12 21.44 -9.84 -15.75
C THR A 12 21.11 -11.26 -16.22
N ALA A 13 21.54 -12.28 -15.46
CA ALA A 13 21.22 -13.68 -15.74
C ALA A 13 19.71 -13.95 -15.68
N ALA A 14 19.01 -13.37 -14.69
CA ALA A 14 17.56 -13.51 -14.56
C ALA A 14 16.80 -12.84 -15.72
N VAL A 15 17.24 -11.66 -16.17
CA VAL A 15 16.68 -10.99 -17.36
C VAL A 15 16.85 -11.85 -18.60
N GLU A 16 18.05 -12.38 -18.85
CA GLU A 16 18.31 -13.26 -20.00
C GLU A 16 17.45 -14.53 -19.97
N GLN A 17 17.28 -15.14 -18.80
CA GLN A 17 16.42 -16.30 -18.64
C GLN A 17 14.97 -15.98 -19.02
N LEU A 18 14.44 -14.85 -18.54
CA LEU A 18 13.07 -14.42 -18.83
C LEU A 18 12.87 -14.11 -20.32
N ARG A 19 13.87 -13.48 -20.95
CA ARG A 19 13.87 -13.20 -22.39
C ARG A 19 13.80 -14.49 -23.21
N ARG A 20 14.56 -15.52 -22.82
CA ARG A 20 14.56 -16.82 -23.53
C ARG A 20 13.25 -17.57 -23.35
N SER A 21 12.66 -17.53 -22.15
CA SER A 21 11.42 -18.27 -21.87
C SER A 21 10.19 -17.61 -22.46
N GLU A 22 10.12 -16.28 -22.47
CA GLU A 22 8.93 -15.53 -22.90
C GLU A 22 9.10 -14.86 -24.28
N HIS A 23 10.27 -14.97 -24.91
CA HIS A 23 10.62 -14.35 -26.20
C HIS A 23 10.40 -12.83 -26.24
N ILE A 24 10.74 -12.14 -25.15
CA ILE A 24 10.55 -10.70 -24.98
C ILE A 24 11.87 -9.90 -25.06
N GLY A 25 11.75 -8.59 -25.30
CA GLY A 25 12.88 -7.66 -25.29
C GLY A 25 13.40 -7.34 -23.87
N VAL A 26 14.63 -6.83 -23.78
CA VAL A 26 15.30 -6.49 -22.51
C VAL A 26 14.47 -5.50 -21.68
N SER A 27 14.01 -4.41 -22.29
CA SER A 27 13.22 -3.39 -21.60
C SER A 27 11.90 -3.94 -21.05
N GLU A 28 11.26 -4.86 -21.77
CA GLU A 28 10.01 -5.47 -21.32
C GLU A 28 10.27 -6.44 -20.16
N ALA A 29 11.33 -7.26 -20.25
CA ALA A 29 11.74 -8.15 -19.17
C ALA A 29 12.03 -7.38 -17.87
N ILE A 30 12.80 -6.28 -17.94
CA ILE A 30 13.10 -5.44 -16.78
C ILE A 30 11.82 -4.85 -16.19
N ASN A 31 10.97 -4.24 -17.01
CA ASN A 31 9.72 -3.65 -16.52
C ASN A 31 8.81 -4.69 -15.86
N ARG A 32 8.72 -5.89 -16.43
CA ARG A 32 7.92 -6.99 -15.87
C ARG A 32 8.47 -7.44 -14.51
N MET A 33 9.79 -7.63 -14.39
CA MET A 33 10.42 -7.99 -13.11
C MET A 33 10.20 -6.91 -12.05
N VAL A 34 10.41 -5.63 -12.39
CA VAL A 34 10.19 -4.51 -11.48
C VAL A 34 8.73 -4.45 -11.03
N ARG A 35 7.76 -4.55 -11.95
CA ARG A 35 6.34 -4.54 -11.59
C ARG A 35 5.97 -5.70 -10.67
N ARG A 36 6.46 -6.92 -10.95
CA ARG A 36 6.25 -8.08 -10.08
C ARG A 36 6.84 -7.85 -8.68
N GLY A 37 8.03 -7.26 -8.58
CA GLY A 37 8.65 -6.90 -7.30
C GLY A 37 7.86 -5.85 -6.51
N LEU A 38 7.37 -4.81 -7.19
CA LEU A 38 6.53 -3.78 -6.58
C LEU A 38 5.20 -4.37 -6.07
N SER A 39 4.60 -5.30 -6.81
CA SER A 39 3.39 -6.00 -6.37
C SER A 39 3.64 -7.03 -5.27
N ALA A 40 4.82 -7.65 -5.21
CA ALA A 40 5.16 -8.63 -4.18
C ALA A 40 5.24 -8.01 -2.78
N GLY A 41 5.66 -6.74 -2.67
CA GLY A 41 5.65 -5.98 -1.43
C GLY A 41 4.26 -5.43 -1.05
N ALA A 42 3.36 -5.31 -2.01
CA ALA A 42 1.95 -5.07 -1.76
C ALA A 42 1.29 -6.39 -1.35
N GLY A 43 1.68 -6.93 -0.19
CA GLY A 43 0.91 -7.99 0.46
C GLY A 43 -0.56 -7.59 0.49
N VAL A 44 -1.48 -8.55 0.45
CA VAL A 44 -2.92 -8.30 0.54
C VAL A 44 -3.12 -7.38 1.74
N ARG A 45 -3.39 -6.10 1.48
CA ARG A 45 -3.56 -5.12 2.54
C ARG A 45 -4.78 -5.59 3.29
N GLN A 46 -4.58 -6.05 4.53
CA GLN A 46 -5.72 -6.43 5.34
C GLN A 46 -6.62 -5.20 5.43
N PRO A 47 -7.93 -5.34 5.14
CA PRO A 47 -8.84 -4.22 5.26
C PRO A 47 -8.71 -3.67 6.68
N PHE A 48 -8.71 -2.35 6.81
CA PHE A 48 -8.74 -1.74 8.12
C PHE A 48 -10.06 -2.14 8.80
N VAL A 49 -9.94 -2.84 9.93
CA VAL A 49 -11.08 -3.17 10.79
C VAL A 49 -10.95 -2.34 12.04
N GLN A 50 -11.83 -1.34 12.20
CA GLN A 50 -11.90 -0.56 13.43
C GLN A 50 -12.26 -1.48 14.59
N GLN A 51 -11.34 -1.62 15.55
CA GLN A 51 -11.60 -2.34 16.79
C GLN A 51 -12.29 -1.39 17.76
N SER A 52 -13.62 -1.47 17.84
CA SER A 52 -14.39 -0.77 18.87
C SER A 52 -14.58 -1.67 20.08
N TYR A 53 -14.53 -1.07 21.27
CA TYR A 53 -14.83 -1.72 22.54
C TYR A 53 -15.91 -0.92 23.27
N PRO A 54 -16.83 -1.57 23.99
CA PRO A 54 -17.82 -0.86 24.79
C PRO A 54 -17.11 -0.17 25.96
N ILE A 55 -16.99 1.16 25.89
CA ILE A 55 -16.38 1.99 26.95
C ILE A 55 -17.41 2.51 27.96
N GLY A 56 -18.68 2.09 27.84
CA GLY A 56 -19.77 2.50 28.75
C GLY A 56 -20.24 3.95 28.58
N LEU A 57 -19.64 4.72 27.67
CA LEU A 57 -20.05 6.09 27.37
C LEU A 57 -21.38 6.09 26.61
N ARG A 58 -22.36 6.86 27.12
CA ARG A 58 -23.66 7.08 26.48
C ARG A 58 -23.81 8.56 26.23
N ILE A 59 -23.87 8.95 24.96
CA ILE A 59 -24.05 10.34 24.54
C ILE A 59 -25.46 10.47 23.98
N ASP A 60 -26.16 11.54 24.36
CA ASP A 60 -27.47 11.84 23.79
C ASP A 60 -27.29 12.41 22.38
N LEU A 61 -27.82 11.71 21.38
CA LEU A 61 -27.75 12.10 19.97
C LEU A 61 -28.97 12.90 19.50
N SER A 62 -29.87 13.30 20.41
CA SER A 62 -31.04 14.12 20.08
C SER A 62 -30.65 15.51 19.54
N CYS A 63 -29.46 16.01 19.89
CA CYS A 63 -28.85 17.21 19.32
C CYS A 63 -27.39 16.94 18.96
N ILE A 64 -27.09 16.86 17.66
CA ILE A 64 -25.75 16.53 17.16
C ILE A 64 -24.72 17.59 17.57
N GLY A 65 -25.09 18.88 17.57
CA GLY A 65 -24.17 19.97 17.95
C GLY A 65 -23.67 19.82 19.39
N ASN A 66 -24.59 19.64 20.33
CA ASN A 66 -24.26 19.46 21.75
C ASN A 66 -23.45 18.17 21.98
N ALA A 67 -23.77 17.10 21.26
CA ALA A 67 -23.04 15.83 21.35
C ALA A 67 -21.58 15.95 20.91
N LEU A 68 -21.30 16.78 19.88
CA LEU A 68 -19.95 17.04 19.41
C LEU A 68 -19.17 17.91 20.40
N GLU A 69 -19.78 18.97 20.95
CA GLU A 69 -19.16 19.80 21.99
C GLU A 69 -18.76 18.98 23.23
N GLU A 70 -19.61 18.03 23.67
CA GLU A 70 -19.31 17.13 24.79
C GLU A 70 -18.13 16.19 24.49
N LEU A 71 -18.00 15.74 23.24
CA LEU A 71 -16.93 14.85 22.79
C LEU A 71 -15.57 15.54 22.60
N GLU A 72 -15.57 16.82 22.21
CA GLU A 72 -14.37 17.61 21.98
C GLU A 72 -13.63 17.98 23.28
N GLY A 73 -14.35 18.05 24.40
CA GLY A 73 -13.81 18.30 25.74
C GLY A 73 -13.43 19.77 26.00
N PRO A 74 -13.16 20.16 27.25
CA PRO A 74 -13.00 21.57 27.66
C PRO A 74 -11.74 22.28 27.12
N GLU A 75 -10.83 21.55 26.48
CA GLU A 75 -9.59 22.11 25.91
C GLU A 75 -9.68 22.42 24.41
N TYR A 76 -10.83 22.14 23.77
CA TYR A 76 -11.05 22.46 22.36
C TYR A 76 -11.21 23.98 22.18
N LYS A 77 -10.26 24.60 21.45
CA LYS A 77 -10.22 26.03 21.11
C LYS A 77 -10.14 26.20 19.60
#